data_AF-A0A349JAK0-F1
#
_entry.id   AF-A0A349JAK0-F1
#
_cell.length_a   1.000
_cell.length_b   1.000
_cell.length_c   1.000
_cell.angle_alpha   90.00
_cell.angle_beta   90.00
_cell.angle_gamma   90.00
#
_symmetry.space_group_name_H-M   'P 1'
#
loop_
_entity.id
_entity.type
_entity.pdbx_description
1 polymer ?
#
loop_
_entity_poly.entity_id
_entity_poly.type
_entity_poly.pdbx_seq_one_letter_code
_entity_poly.pdbx_strand_id
1 'polypeptide(L)'
;MRRGIALWPLIGILACGALAWNGSRFLETKPKPRSKDLSFLPAPVVAKAMACGQPTALAKLRWIDSFAYFNHQIDRRDDAVAGPDQRGGFERLYDTLIALDPNFLPFYEHAVLNMSGVLKQHRAGLSVLMRGLLARPHETSLWRLASAELAISFDLAKRDPAQLDMWLRAWMEAESSDDARQSVLDWRRGLAFANVDGLQTLPYWLEQLRSTKPGSPLAIFVEGTIRELLAEHGSRELNKLLYSSILPLVTSVQLDPAVLAQRWPRGAPAWAPVVWSGPGGPPPVLRPDPFGYAWQRVGGQVISPGREQRRFLVISQGQRLALEAEAAKRGRPPLDSDEAAAWGIPLPQPGHGGTWSFAGNLPEVDWPEPEQQPWPLR
;
A
#
# COMPACT_ATOMS: atom_id res chain seq x y z
N MET A 1 46.58 -64.85 -52.58
CA MET A 1 45.45 -64.09 -52.02
C MET A 1 45.73 -63.78 -50.55
N ARG A 2 46.16 -62.55 -50.21
CA ARG A 2 46.34 -62.12 -48.82
C ARG A 2 45.04 -61.48 -48.34
N ARG A 3 44.36 -62.12 -47.38
CA ARG A 3 43.20 -61.56 -46.69
C ARG A 3 43.68 -60.40 -45.82
N GLY A 4 43.44 -59.16 -46.26
CA GLY A 4 43.67 -57.97 -45.45
C GLY A 4 42.73 -58.00 -44.25
N ILE A 5 43.28 -58.01 -43.04
CA ILE A 5 42.50 -57.89 -41.81
C ILE A 5 41.91 -56.48 -41.82
N ALA A 6 40.58 -56.39 -41.88
CA ALA A 6 39.87 -55.13 -41.87
C ALA A 6 40.08 -54.45 -40.50
N LEU A 7 40.87 -53.36 -40.47
CA LEU A 7 41.16 -52.54 -39.27
C LEU A 7 39.98 -51.66 -38.82
N TRP A 8 38.90 -51.63 -39.61
CA TRP A 8 37.69 -50.83 -39.36
C TRP A 8 37.02 -51.04 -38.00
N PRO A 9 36.92 -52.26 -37.44
CA PRO A 9 36.32 -52.46 -36.12
C PRO A 9 37.13 -51.78 -35.01
N LEU A 10 38.47 -51.81 -35.13
CA LEU A 10 39.40 -51.23 -34.17
C LEU A 10 39.31 -49.70 -34.16
N ILE A 11 39.20 -49.10 -35.35
CA ILE A 11 38.99 -47.64 -35.50
C ILE A 11 37.63 -47.23 -34.89
N GLY A 12 36.57 -48.01 -35.14
CA GLY A 12 35.25 -47.75 -34.58
C GLY A 12 35.24 -47.80 -33.04
N ILE A 13 35.89 -48.79 -32.44
CA ILE A 13 36.00 -48.93 -30.98
C ILE A 13 36.79 -47.76 -30.38
N LEU A 14 37.90 -47.36 -31.00
CA LEU A 14 38.71 -46.23 -30.54
C LEU A 14 37.97 -44.89 -30.65
N ALA A 15 37.22 -44.68 -31.73
CA ALA A 15 36.41 -43.48 -31.91
C ALA A 15 35.28 -43.38 -30.89
N CYS A 16 34.56 -44.49 -30.63
CA CYS A 16 33.53 -44.54 -29.59
C CYS A 16 34.11 -44.34 -28.18
N GLY A 17 35.29 -44.92 -27.90
CA GLY A 17 35.99 -44.70 -26.63
C GLY A 17 36.41 -43.25 -26.41
N ALA A 18 36.93 -42.59 -27.44
CA ALA A 18 37.31 -41.17 -27.38
C ALA A 18 36.09 -40.24 -27.21
N LEU A 19 34.98 -40.55 -27.86
CA LEU A 19 33.72 -39.82 -27.71
C LEU A 19 33.09 -40.03 -26.33
N ALA A 20 33.11 -41.25 -25.80
CA ALA A 20 32.62 -41.56 -24.46
C ALA A 20 33.49 -40.90 -23.37
N TRP A 21 34.81 -40.88 -23.55
CA TRP A 21 35.74 -40.21 -22.63
C TRP A 21 35.57 -38.69 -22.61
N ASN A 22 35.36 -38.06 -23.77
CA ASN A 22 35.07 -36.64 -23.82
C ASN A 22 33.66 -36.34 -23.30
N GLY A 23 32.66 -37.16 -23.66
CA GLY A 23 31.27 -37.01 -23.21
C GLY A 23 31.10 -37.18 -21.70
N SER A 24 31.82 -38.11 -21.06
CA SER A 24 31.74 -38.32 -19.61
C SER A 24 32.25 -37.10 -18.83
N ARG A 25 33.28 -36.41 -19.35
CA ARG A 25 33.75 -35.15 -18.77
C ARG A 25 32.74 -34.02 -18.83
N PHE A 26 31.82 -34.02 -19.81
CA PHE A 26 30.75 -33.03 -19.91
C PHE A 26 29.49 -33.43 -19.12
N LEU A 27 29.19 -34.73 -19.02
CA LEU A 27 28.05 -35.26 -18.28
C LEU A 27 28.24 -35.19 -16.75
N GLU A 28 29.48 -35.23 -16.26
CA GLU A 28 29.79 -35.15 -14.82
C GLU A 28 30.21 -33.75 -14.34
N THR A 29 30.52 -32.81 -15.24
CA THR A 29 30.67 -31.40 -14.86
C THR A 29 29.31 -30.83 -14.50
N LYS A 30 28.89 -31.00 -13.25
CA LYS A 30 27.96 -30.05 -12.62
C LYS A 30 28.52 -28.66 -12.92
N PRO A 31 27.79 -27.76 -13.58
CA PRO A 31 28.26 -26.40 -13.80
C PRO A 31 28.62 -25.84 -12.44
N LYS A 32 29.92 -25.75 -12.14
CA LYS A 32 30.44 -25.00 -11.00
C LYS A 32 30.64 -23.61 -11.58
N PRO A 33 29.76 -22.66 -11.28
CA PRO A 33 29.96 -21.29 -11.72
C PRO A 33 31.32 -20.85 -11.16
N ARG A 34 32.15 -20.18 -11.97
CA ARG A 34 33.35 -19.52 -11.45
C ARG A 34 32.90 -18.43 -10.48
N SER A 35 32.69 -18.78 -9.22
CA SER A 35 32.48 -17.80 -8.16
C SER A 35 33.83 -17.12 -7.93
N LYS A 36 33.96 -15.86 -8.37
CA LYS A 36 34.97 -15.00 -7.75
C LYS A 36 34.65 -14.98 -6.26
N ASP A 37 35.60 -15.42 -5.46
CA ASP A 37 35.42 -15.51 -4.02
C ASP A 37 35.40 -14.08 -3.45
N LEU A 38 34.22 -13.64 -2.99
CA LEU A 38 34.08 -12.39 -2.23
C LEU A 38 34.47 -12.57 -0.75
N SER A 39 35.08 -13.70 -0.36
CA SER A 39 35.63 -13.88 1.00
C SER A 39 36.56 -12.74 1.40
N PHE A 40 37.23 -12.09 0.43
CA PHE A 40 38.02 -10.89 0.65
C PHE A 40 37.24 -9.60 0.34
N LEU A 41 36.25 -9.28 1.17
CA LEU A 41 35.71 -7.92 1.27
C LEU A 41 36.37 -7.21 2.46
N PRO A 42 37.36 -6.32 2.22
CA PRO A 42 38.03 -5.62 3.31
C PRO A 42 37.05 -4.69 4.02
N ALA A 43 37.29 -4.43 5.31
CA ALA A 43 36.51 -3.44 6.05
C ALA A 43 36.57 -2.07 5.34
N PRO A 44 35.53 -1.22 5.44
CA PRO A 44 35.47 0.06 4.73
C PRO A 44 36.71 0.96 4.90
N VAL A 45 37.31 0.97 6.10
CA VAL A 45 38.52 1.73 6.41
C VAL A 45 39.72 1.22 5.60
N VAL A 46 39.87 -0.11 5.49
CA VAL A 46 40.93 -0.75 4.71
C VAL A 46 40.70 -0.52 3.22
N ALA A 47 39.45 -0.64 2.74
CA ALA A 47 39.11 -0.36 1.35
C ALA A 47 39.47 1.08 0.94
N LYS A 48 39.18 2.07 1.80
CA LYS A 48 39.58 3.47 1.59
C LYS A 48 41.10 3.63 1.52
N ALA A 49 41.85 2.97 2.39
CA ALA A 49 43.31 3.00 2.34
C ALA A 49 43.85 2.38 1.04
N MET A 50 43.28 1.25 0.61
CA MET A 50 43.63 0.57 -0.64
C MET A 50 43.22 1.35 -1.90
N ALA A 51 42.34 2.33 -1.79
CA ALA A 51 41.91 3.14 -2.93
C ALA A 51 42.98 4.10 -3.44
N CYS A 52 44.06 4.34 -2.69
CA CYS A 52 45.19 5.19 -3.10
C CYS A 52 44.74 6.56 -3.67
N GLY A 53 43.73 7.17 -3.06
CA GLY A 53 43.17 8.47 -3.48
C GLY A 53 42.12 8.41 -4.59
N GLN A 54 41.75 7.22 -5.08
CA GLN A 54 40.73 7.01 -6.13
C GLN A 54 39.54 6.17 -5.63
N PRO A 55 38.84 6.58 -4.55
CA PRO A 55 37.82 5.75 -3.90
C PRO A 55 36.62 5.48 -4.80
N THR A 56 36.16 6.46 -5.59
CA THR A 56 35.06 6.27 -6.56
C THR A 56 35.39 5.25 -7.64
N ALA A 57 36.61 5.29 -8.21
CA ALA A 57 37.02 4.35 -9.24
C ALA A 57 37.08 2.92 -8.67
N LEU A 58 37.66 2.77 -7.47
CA LEU A 58 37.69 1.48 -6.78
C LEU A 58 36.28 0.96 -6.46
N ALA A 59 35.37 1.83 -5.99
CA ALA A 59 34.00 1.44 -5.70
C ALA A 59 33.30 0.89 -6.94
N LYS A 60 33.38 1.59 -8.08
CA LYS A 60 32.75 1.17 -9.33
C LYS A 60 33.35 -0.14 -9.86
N LEU A 61 34.66 -0.31 -9.80
CA LEU A 61 35.31 -1.58 -10.17
C LEU A 61 34.85 -2.73 -9.27
N ARG A 62 34.75 -2.50 -7.96
CA ARG A 62 34.24 -3.49 -7.01
C ARG A 62 32.77 -3.84 -7.25
N TRP A 63 31.96 -2.85 -7.60
CA TRP A 63 30.57 -3.09 -7.97
C TRP A 63 30.46 -3.92 -9.25
N ILE A 64 31.24 -3.62 -10.29
CA ILE A 64 31.29 -4.43 -11.51
C ILE A 64 31.74 -5.87 -11.21
N ASP A 65 32.79 -6.03 -10.40
CA ASP A 65 33.28 -7.35 -10.01
C ASP A 65 32.25 -8.16 -9.21
N SER A 66 31.38 -7.48 -8.46
CA SER A 66 30.35 -8.13 -7.66
C SER A 66 29.22 -8.76 -8.48
N PHE A 67 28.99 -8.37 -9.74
CA PHE A 67 27.93 -8.97 -10.57
C PHE A 67 28.08 -10.48 -10.77
N ALA A 68 29.32 -10.95 -10.94
CA ALA A 68 29.59 -12.38 -11.08
C ALA A 68 29.25 -13.16 -9.80
N TYR A 69 29.41 -12.52 -8.64
CA TYR A 69 29.01 -13.06 -7.34
C TYR A 69 27.48 -13.00 -7.15
N PHE A 70 26.86 -11.88 -7.55
CA PHE A 70 25.42 -11.68 -7.46
C PHE A 70 24.61 -12.74 -8.19
N ASN A 71 24.98 -13.09 -9.42
CA ASN A 71 24.25 -14.11 -10.19
C ASN A 71 24.11 -15.43 -9.40
N HIS A 72 25.18 -15.87 -8.74
CA HIS A 72 25.16 -17.13 -8.00
C HIS A 72 24.34 -17.05 -6.71
N GLN A 73 24.47 -15.95 -5.96
CA GLN A 73 23.78 -15.83 -4.67
C GLN A 73 22.32 -15.42 -4.80
N ILE A 74 21.96 -14.70 -5.85
CA ILE A 74 20.56 -14.43 -6.20
C ILE A 74 19.84 -15.76 -6.49
N ASP A 75 20.46 -16.66 -7.26
CA ASP A 75 19.89 -17.97 -7.57
C ASP A 75 19.65 -18.83 -6.32
N ARG A 76 20.56 -18.76 -5.34
CA ARG A 76 20.47 -19.54 -4.11
C ARG A 76 19.70 -18.84 -2.98
N ARG A 77 19.43 -17.54 -3.12
CA ARG A 77 18.92 -16.64 -2.07
C ARG A 77 19.70 -16.80 -0.76
N ASP A 78 21.00 -17.03 -0.87
CA ASP A 78 21.88 -17.28 0.26
C ASP A 78 22.98 -16.20 0.29
N ASP A 79 23.04 -15.48 1.41
CA ASP A 79 23.99 -14.41 1.65
C ASP A 79 25.09 -14.80 2.66
N ALA A 80 25.17 -16.08 3.00
CA ALA A 80 26.26 -16.60 3.81
C ALA A 80 27.55 -16.61 2.98
N VAL A 81 28.43 -15.65 3.24
CA VAL A 81 29.83 -15.69 2.78
C VAL A 81 30.67 -16.40 3.82
N ALA A 82 31.59 -17.25 3.38
CA ALA A 82 32.66 -17.77 4.22
C ALA A 82 33.53 -16.61 4.76
N GLY A 83 33.35 -16.27 6.04
CA GLY A 83 34.09 -15.21 6.71
C GLY A 83 33.75 -15.15 8.21
N PRO A 84 34.57 -14.45 9.02
CA PRO A 84 34.37 -14.39 10.47
C PRO A 84 33.24 -13.45 10.92
N ASP A 85 32.72 -12.62 10.01
CA ASP A 85 31.67 -11.64 10.30
C ASP A 85 30.28 -12.29 10.16
N GLN A 86 29.41 -12.08 11.15
CA GLN A 86 28.03 -12.58 11.18
C GLN A 86 27.13 -11.89 10.14
N ARG A 87 27.56 -10.74 9.61
CA ARG A 87 26.81 -10.00 8.57
C ARG A 87 26.91 -10.68 7.21
N GLY A 88 25.88 -10.52 6.39
CA GLY A 88 25.81 -11.05 5.04
C GLY A 88 26.86 -10.45 4.09
N GLY A 89 27.20 -11.17 3.02
CA GLY A 89 28.10 -10.70 1.98
C GLY A 89 27.63 -9.43 1.29
N PHE A 90 26.34 -9.35 0.97
CA PHE A 90 25.73 -8.17 0.34
C PHE A 90 25.81 -6.95 1.26
N GLU A 91 25.49 -7.10 2.55
CA GLU A 91 25.56 -6.00 3.51
C GLU A 91 26.99 -5.42 3.58
N ARG A 92 28.00 -6.29 3.72
CA ARG A 92 29.41 -5.86 3.77
C ARG A 92 29.90 -5.24 2.46
N LEU A 93 29.43 -5.74 1.33
CA LEU A 93 29.74 -5.17 0.03
C LEU A 93 29.20 -3.74 -0.05
N TYR A 94 27.90 -3.53 0.20
CA TYR A 94 27.32 -2.19 0.10
C TYR A 94 27.87 -1.23 1.13
N ASP A 95 28.18 -1.69 2.35
CA ASP A 95 28.93 -0.90 3.33
C ASP A 95 30.23 -0.34 2.76
N THR A 96 30.97 -1.20 2.07
CA THR A 96 32.26 -0.85 1.45
C THR A 96 32.06 0.10 0.27
N LEU A 97 31.11 -0.20 -0.62
CA LEU A 97 30.81 0.63 -1.79
C LEU A 97 30.36 2.04 -1.39
N ILE A 98 29.41 2.14 -0.45
CA ILE A 98 28.88 3.41 0.08
C ILE A 98 29.96 4.18 0.82
N ALA A 99 30.83 3.50 1.57
CA ALA A 99 31.91 4.18 2.25
C ALA A 99 32.92 4.79 1.27
N LEU A 100 33.18 4.12 0.15
CA LEU A 100 34.09 4.59 -0.90
C LEU A 100 33.46 5.72 -1.73
N ASP A 101 32.19 5.61 -2.10
CA ASP A 101 31.48 6.66 -2.83
C ASP A 101 30.04 6.83 -2.31
N PRO A 102 29.83 7.66 -1.28
CA PRO A 102 28.51 7.86 -0.68
C PRO A 102 27.56 8.65 -1.59
N ASN A 103 28.07 9.32 -2.62
CA ASN A 103 27.26 10.13 -3.52
C ASN A 103 26.73 9.31 -4.71
N PHE A 104 27.17 8.06 -4.89
CA PHE A 104 26.73 7.27 -6.02
C PHE A 104 25.39 6.57 -5.74
N LEU A 105 24.30 7.24 -6.15
CA LEU A 105 22.91 6.82 -5.94
C LEU A 105 22.62 5.34 -6.26
N PRO A 106 23.11 4.77 -7.38
CA PRO A 106 22.81 3.38 -7.74
C PRO A 106 23.21 2.35 -6.69
N PHE A 107 24.19 2.65 -5.81
CA PHE A 107 24.55 1.73 -4.73
C PHE A 107 23.40 1.51 -3.75
N TYR A 108 22.67 2.55 -3.39
CA TYR A 108 21.55 2.45 -2.45
C TYR A 108 20.35 1.76 -3.08
N GLU A 109 20.00 2.12 -4.32
CA GLU A 109 18.87 1.54 -5.05
C GLU A 109 19.08 0.04 -5.30
N HIS A 110 20.29 -0.32 -5.74
CA HIS A 110 20.65 -1.71 -5.98
C HIS A 110 20.75 -2.52 -4.68
N ALA A 111 21.20 -1.89 -3.58
CA ALA A 111 21.25 -2.55 -2.27
C ALA A 111 19.86 -2.96 -1.79
N VAL A 112 18.86 -2.10 -1.91
CA VAL A 112 17.47 -2.41 -1.51
C VAL A 112 16.90 -3.51 -2.36
N LEU A 113 17.07 -3.42 -3.69
CA LEU A 113 16.54 -4.43 -4.60
C LEU A 113 17.10 -5.82 -4.28
N ASN A 114 18.39 -5.92 -3.98
CA ASN A 114 19.00 -7.21 -3.65
C ASN A 114 18.71 -7.67 -2.23
N MET A 115 18.93 -6.82 -1.23
CA MET A 115 18.80 -7.21 0.18
C MET A 115 17.33 -7.36 0.57
N SER A 116 16.48 -6.37 0.30
CA SER A 116 15.04 -6.45 0.61
C SER A 116 14.27 -7.27 -0.44
N GLY A 117 14.53 -7.06 -1.73
CA GLY A 117 13.76 -7.69 -2.80
C GLY A 117 14.07 -9.17 -2.96
N VAL A 118 15.34 -9.53 -3.13
CA VAL A 118 15.78 -10.91 -3.39
C VAL A 118 15.97 -11.70 -2.10
N LEU A 119 16.78 -11.17 -1.16
CA LEU A 119 17.18 -11.88 0.05
C LEU A 119 16.18 -11.75 1.21
N LYS A 120 15.18 -10.88 1.09
CA LYS A 120 14.17 -10.60 2.14
C LYS A 120 14.77 -10.12 3.46
N GLN A 121 15.96 -9.54 3.43
CA GLN A 121 16.64 -8.91 4.56
C GLN A 121 16.19 -7.44 4.70
N HIS A 122 14.89 -7.23 4.94
CA HIS A 122 14.25 -5.91 4.95
C HIS A 122 14.91 -4.89 5.87
N ARG A 123 15.39 -5.33 7.04
CA ARG A 123 16.11 -4.47 8.00
C ARG A 123 17.44 -3.96 7.44
N ALA A 124 18.21 -4.81 6.77
CA ALA A 124 19.48 -4.43 6.16
C ALA A 124 19.24 -3.46 4.99
N GLY A 125 18.23 -3.75 4.15
CA GLY A 125 17.81 -2.87 3.05
C GLY A 125 17.41 -1.48 3.52
N LEU A 126 16.54 -1.42 4.53
CA LEU A 126 16.11 -0.16 5.14
C LEU A 126 17.28 0.60 5.76
N SER A 127 18.22 -0.08 6.43
CA SER A 127 19.41 0.56 7.01
C SER A 127 20.28 1.23 5.95
N VAL A 128 20.43 0.61 4.77
CA VAL A 128 21.17 1.22 3.65
C VAL A 128 20.43 2.44 3.10
N LEU A 129 19.09 2.37 2.99
CA LEU A 129 18.29 3.53 2.59
C LEU A 129 18.41 4.71 3.55
N MET A 130 18.36 4.45 4.86
CA MET A 130 18.52 5.52 5.85
C MET A 130 19.88 6.21 5.71
N ARG A 131 20.95 5.45 5.45
CA ARG A 131 22.27 6.03 5.16
C ARG A 131 22.28 6.86 3.87
N GLY A 132 21.56 6.40 2.84
CA GLY A 132 21.38 7.14 1.60
C GLY A 132 20.66 8.46 1.83
N LEU A 133 19.58 8.47 2.62
CA LEU A 133 18.84 9.67 2.97
C LEU A 133 19.65 10.65 3.83
N LEU A 134 20.53 10.15 4.70
CA LEU A 134 21.48 11.00 5.43
C LEU A 134 22.51 11.66 4.48
N ALA A 135 22.98 10.93 3.48
CA ALA A 135 23.94 11.46 2.50
C ALA A 135 23.28 12.36 1.44
N ARG A 136 22.03 12.06 1.07
CA ARG A 136 21.27 12.68 -0.02
C ARG A 136 19.82 12.92 0.40
N PRO A 137 19.54 13.88 1.29
CA PRO A 137 18.20 14.09 1.85
C PRO A 137 17.16 14.56 0.83
N HIS A 138 17.59 15.14 -0.29
CA HIS A 138 16.70 15.64 -1.36
C HIS A 138 16.45 14.60 -2.47
N GLU A 139 16.86 13.35 -2.28
CA GLU A 139 16.71 12.32 -3.32
C GLU A 139 15.36 11.60 -3.21
N THR A 140 14.39 12.03 -4.02
CA THR A 140 13.02 11.49 -4.02
C THR A 140 12.97 9.97 -4.24
N SER A 141 13.88 9.39 -5.03
CA SER A 141 13.89 7.94 -5.27
C SER A 141 14.19 7.14 -4.00
N LEU A 142 15.11 7.62 -3.16
CA LEU A 142 15.45 6.99 -1.89
C LEU A 142 14.29 7.07 -0.89
N TRP A 143 13.62 8.22 -0.82
CA TRP A 143 12.45 8.38 0.02
C TRP A 143 11.30 7.47 -0.42
N ARG A 144 11.07 7.32 -1.74
CA ARG A 144 10.09 6.39 -2.30
C ARG A 144 10.39 4.95 -1.88
N LEU A 145 11.63 4.50 -2.06
CA LEU A 145 12.05 3.14 -1.69
C LEU A 145 11.93 2.90 -0.19
N ALA A 146 12.33 3.86 0.65
CA ALA A 146 12.20 3.76 2.09
C ALA A 146 10.74 3.74 2.55
N SER A 147 9.90 4.60 1.97
CA SER A 147 8.47 4.65 2.27
C SER A 147 7.77 3.35 1.85
N ALA A 148 8.12 2.81 0.67
CA ALA A 148 7.62 1.52 0.22
C ALA A 148 8.03 0.40 1.17
N GLU A 149 9.28 0.38 1.62
CA GLU A 149 9.76 -0.65 2.54
C GLU A 149 9.09 -0.56 3.91
N LEU A 150 8.95 0.64 4.47
CA LEU A 150 8.23 0.87 5.72
C LEU A 150 6.75 0.48 5.62
N ALA A 151 6.09 0.86 4.52
CA ALA A 151 4.67 0.59 4.33
C ALA A 151 4.37 -0.89 4.06
N ILE A 152 5.16 -1.55 3.21
CA ILE A 152 4.88 -2.91 2.73
C ILE A 152 5.55 -3.95 3.63
N SER A 153 6.87 -3.84 3.81
CA SER A 153 7.65 -4.88 4.48
C SER A 153 7.56 -4.80 6.01
N PHE A 154 7.32 -3.61 6.56
CA PHE A 154 7.15 -3.40 8.00
C PHE A 154 5.69 -3.16 8.43
N ASP A 155 4.76 -3.06 7.48
CA ASP A 155 3.34 -2.80 7.71
C ASP A 155 3.10 -1.55 8.61
N LEU A 156 3.96 -0.53 8.44
CA LEU A 156 3.96 0.63 9.34
C LEU A 156 2.64 1.40 9.26
N ALA A 157 2.01 1.44 8.08
CA ALA A 157 0.72 2.10 7.89
C ALA A 157 -0.37 1.54 8.81
N LYS A 158 -0.37 0.22 9.03
CA LYS A 158 -1.33 -0.46 9.89
C LYS A 158 -0.94 -0.40 11.36
N ARG A 159 0.36 -0.58 11.66
CA ARG A 159 0.87 -0.69 13.04
C ARG A 159 0.94 0.66 13.73
N ASP A 160 1.39 1.69 13.02
CA ASP A 160 1.58 3.05 13.54
C ASP A 160 1.39 4.10 12.42
N PRO A 161 0.14 4.41 12.05
CA PRO A 161 -0.16 5.38 11.01
C PRO A 161 0.33 6.79 11.36
N ALA A 162 0.47 7.12 12.65
CA ALA A 162 0.97 8.42 13.08
C ALA A 162 2.46 8.55 12.77
N GLN A 163 3.25 7.50 13.05
CA GLN A 163 4.67 7.47 12.70
C GLN A 163 4.88 7.51 11.18
N LEU A 164 4.02 6.86 10.39
CA LEU A 164 4.08 6.94 8.93
C LEU A 164 3.73 8.35 8.42
N ASP A 165 2.73 9.03 8.98
CA ASP A 165 2.43 10.42 8.60
C ASP A 165 3.59 11.37 8.97
N MET A 166 4.21 11.18 10.15
CA MET A 166 5.44 11.90 10.51
C MET A 166 6.57 11.67 9.51
N TRP A 167 6.77 10.42 9.07
CA TRP A 167 7.73 10.07 8.04
C TRP A 167 7.46 10.78 6.70
N LEU A 168 6.21 10.76 6.24
CA LEU A 168 5.82 11.40 4.97
C LEU A 168 5.90 12.94 5.04
N ARG A 169 5.67 13.54 6.22
CA ARG A 169 5.92 14.97 6.44
C ARG A 169 7.41 15.29 6.35
N ALA A 170 8.26 14.50 7.00
CA ALA A 170 9.71 14.68 6.93
C ALA A 170 10.22 14.56 5.48
N TRP A 171 9.66 13.63 4.70
CA TRP A 171 9.93 13.55 3.27
C TRP A 171 9.50 14.84 2.54
N MET A 172 8.26 15.28 2.71
CA MET A 172 7.75 16.50 2.08
C MET A 172 8.58 17.75 2.41
N GLU A 173 9.04 17.88 3.66
CA GLU A 173 9.91 18.96 4.12
C GLU A 173 11.31 18.90 3.48
N ALA A 174 11.80 17.69 3.22
CA ALA A 174 13.07 17.49 2.53
C ALA A 174 12.98 17.80 1.03
N GLU A 175 11.81 17.86 0.41
CA GLU A 175 11.69 18.11 -1.03
C GLU A 175 11.83 19.59 -1.40
N SER A 176 12.70 19.86 -2.39
CA SER A 176 13.01 21.22 -2.87
C SER A 176 12.16 21.66 -4.06
N SER A 177 11.50 20.74 -4.76
CA SER A 177 10.66 21.04 -5.94
C SER A 177 9.19 20.71 -5.68
N ASP A 178 8.30 21.47 -6.33
CA ASP A 178 6.86 21.25 -6.21
C ASP A 178 6.43 19.91 -6.83
N ASP A 179 7.07 19.48 -7.93
CA ASP A 179 6.82 18.16 -8.54
C ASP A 179 7.17 17.01 -7.59
N ALA A 180 8.27 17.14 -6.84
CA ALA A 180 8.67 16.13 -5.87
C ALA A 180 7.73 16.13 -4.65
N ARG A 181 7.30 17.30 -4.17
CA ARG A 181 6.26 17.42 -3.13
C ARG A 181 4.94 16.81 -3.58
N GLN A 182 4.55 17.01 -4.84
CA GLN A 182 3.35 16.39 -5.40
C GLN A 182 3.44 14.87 -5.38
N SER A 183 4.63 14.30 -5.62
CA SER A 183 4.85 12.86 -5.48
C SER A 183 4.61 12.34 -4.06
N VAL A 184 4.95 13.14 -3.04
CA VAL A 184 4.65 12.79 -1.64
C VAL A 184 3.14 12.82 -1.38
N LEU A 185 2.44 13.82 -1.92
CA LEU A 185 0.99 13.91 -1.81
C LEU A 185 0.27 12.75 -2.50
N ASP A 186 0.77 12.31 -3.66
CA ASP A 186 0.23 11.13 -4.35
C ASP A 186 0.49 9.85 -3.56
N TRP A 187 1.63 9.73 -2.88
CA TRP A 187 1.91 8.65 -1.94
C TRP A 187 0.98 8.66 -0.73
N ARG A 188 0.77 9.84 -0.11
CA ARG A 188 -0.19 10.01 1.00
C ARG A 188 -1.59 9.61 0.56
N ARG A 189 -2.00 10.03 -0.64
CA ARG A 189 -3.27 9.64 -1.25
C ARG A 189 -3.37 8.13 -1.43
N GLY A 190 -2.35 7.50 -2.03
CA GLY A 190 -2.31 6.05 -2.25
C GLY A 190 -2.37 5.26 -0.94
N LEU A 191 -1.63 5.69 0.09
CA LEU A 191 -1.63 5.06 1.41
C LEU A 191 -2.96 5.26 2.15
N ALA A 192 -3.58 6.44 2.02
CA ALA A 192 -4.92 6.70 2.54
C ALA A 192 -5.97 5.75 1.93
N PHE A 193 -5.81 5.38 0.66
CA PHE A 193 -6.68 4.41 0.00
C PHE A 193 -6.32 2.95 0.31
N ALA A 194 -5.05 2.65 0.61
CA ALA A 194 -4.57 1.27 0.72
C ALA A 194 -4.65 0.69 2.14
N ASN A 195 -4.38 1.46 3.20
CA ASN A 195 -4.04 0.86 4.51
C ASN A 195 -4.43 1.65 5.77
N VAL A 196 -5.10 2.81 5.67
CA VAL A 196 -5.37 3.66 6.84
C VAL A 196 -6.87 3.83 7.08
N ASP A 197 -7.45 2.93 7.88
CA ASP A 197 -8.87 2.92 8.22
C ASP A 197 -9.24 4.02 9.23
N GLY A 198 -9.87 5.09 8.74
CA GLY A 198 -10.57 6.09 9.56
C GLY A 198 -9.91 7.47 9.64
N LEU A 199 -9.97 8.08 10.83
CA LEU A 199 -9.72 9.52 11.01
C LEU A 199 -8.27 9.96 10.76
N GLN A 200 -7.31 9.05 10.65
CA GLN A 200 -5.91 9.40 10.43
C GLN A 200 -5.68 10.05 9.06
N THR A 201 -6.53 9.74 8.07
CA THR A 201 -6.49 10.38 6.75
C THR A 201 -7.30 11.69 6.69
N LEU A 202 -8.07 12.00 7.73
CA LEU A 202 -8.93 13.19 7.78
C LEU A 202 -8.17 14.51 7.54
N PRO A 203 -6.95 14.74 8.10
CA PRO A 203 -6.21 15.97 7.83
C PRO A 203 -5.92 16.19 6.34
N TYR A 204 -5.56 15.13 5.61
CA TYR A 204 -5.34 15.19 4.17
C TYR A 204 -6.62 15.59 3.43
N TRP A 205 -7.74 14.93 3.73
CA TRP A 205 -9.00 15.23 3.06
C TRP A 205 -9.52 16.64 3.37
N LEU A 206 -9.32 17.13 4.60
CA LEU A 206 -9.63 18.52 4.97
C LEU A 206 -8.77 19.53 4.21
N GLU A 207 -7.49 19.22 3.98
CA GLU A 207 -6.61 20.04 3.14
C GLU A 207 -7.10 20.08 1.68
N GLN A 208 -7.46 18.93 1.12
CA GLN A 208 -8.07 18.84 -0.23
C GLN A 208 -9.42 19.58 -0.30
N LEU A 209 -10.21 19.56 0.77
CA LEU A 209 -11.48 20.28 0.81
C LEU A 209 -11.27 21.80 0.72
N ARG A 210 -10.24 22.32 1.40
CA ARG A 210 -9.87 23.74 1.35
C ARG A 210 -9.35 24.17 -0.02
N SER A 211 -8.66 23.30 -0.74
CA SER A 211 -8.09 23.60 -2.06
C SER A 211 -9.08 23.44 -3.21
N THR A 212 -10.25 22.84 -2.99
CA THR A 212 -11.25 22.56 -4.03
C THR A 212 -12.37 23.60 -4.06
N LYS A 213 -12.79 23.99 -5.28
CA LYS A 213 -13.91 24.92 -5.50
C LYS A 213 -15.23 24.31 -5.00
N PRO A 214 -16.01 25.00 -4.16
CA PRO A 214 -17.33 24.54 -3.71
C PRO A 214 -18.24 24.15 -4.87
N GLY A 215 -18.97 23.04 -4.73
CA GLY A 215 -19.90 22.52 -5.74
C GLY A 215 -19.23 21.87 -6.97
N SER A 216 -17.90 21.89 -7.08
CA SER A 216 -17.21 21.13 -8.14
C SER A 216 -17.37 19.61 -7.93
N PRO A 217 -17.30 18.79 -9.00
CA PRO A 217 -17.34 17.33 -8.86
C PRO A 217 -16.28 16.79 -7.89
N LEU A 218 -15.09 17.40 -7.88
CA LEU A 218 -14.02 17.04 -6.96
C LEU A 218 -14.36 17.43 -5.51
N ALA A 219 -14.96 18.59 -5.27
CA ALA A 219 -15.43 18.96 -3.93
C ALA A 219 -16.52 18.01 -3.42
N ILE A 220 -17.49 17.64 -4.27
CA ILE A 220 -18.54 16.66 -3.91
C ILE A 220 -17.92 15.30 -3.54
N PHE A 221 -16.93 14.85 -4.31
CA PHE A 221 -16.19 13.64 -4.01
C PHE A 221 -15.48 13.74 -2.65
N VAL A 222 -14.67 14.78 -2.43
CA VAL A 222 -13.90 15.00 -1.20
C VAL A 222 -14.81 15.13 0.03
N GLU A 223 -15.86 15.94 -0.04
CA GLU A 223 -16.84 16.09 1.04
C GLU A 223 -17.48 14.75 1.41
N GLY A 224 -17.86 13.99 0.39
CA GLY A 224 -18.40 12.66 0.57
C GLY A 224 -17.44 11.68 1.25
N THR A 225 -16.17 11.67 0.84
CA THR A 225 -15.14 10.83 1.47
C THR A 225 -14.93 11.22 2.93
N ILE A 226 -14.91 12.52 3.24
CA ILE A 226 -14.83 13.00 4.63
C ILE A 226 -16.03 12.50 5.44
N ARG A 227 -17.25 12.60 4.90
CA ARG A 227 -18.46 12.11 5.57
C ARG A 227 -18.41 10.61 5.82
N GLU A 228 -17.91 9.81 4.87
CA GLU A 228 -17.73 8.37 5.05
C GLU A 228 -16.75 8.04 6.19
N LEU A 229 -15.61 8.72 6.24
CA LEU A 229 -14.61 8.53 7.30
C LEU A 229 -15.17 8.90 8.68
N LEU A 230 -15.90 10.01 8.76
CA LEU A 230 -16.58 10.45 9.98
C LEU A 230 -17.70 9.47 10.37
N ALA A 231 -18.45 8.95 9.41
CA ALA A 231 -19.55 8.03 9.63
C ALA A 231 -19.04 6.69 10.16
N GLU A 232 -17.98 6.17 9.55
CA GLU A 232 -17.29 4.96 10.01
C GLU A 232 -16.72 5.10 11.42
N HIS A 233 -16.07 6.23 11.70
CA HIS A 233 -15.57 6.50 13.03
C HIS A 233 -16.72 6.59 14.05
N GLY A 234 -17.79 7.31 13.71
CA GLY A 234 -19.00 7.42 14.53
C GLY A 234 -19.61 6.06 14.83
N SER A 235 -19.84 5.20 13.82
CA SER A 235 -20.30 3.82 14.03
C SER A 235 -19.40 3.06 15.00
N ARG A 236 -18.07 3.13 14.84
CA ARG A 236 -17.13 2.43 15.74
C ARG A 236 -17.21 2.93 17.17
N GLU A 237 -17.25 4.24 17.39
CA GLU A 237 -17.37 4.80 18.73
C GLU A 237 -18.71 4.48 19.38
N LEU A 238 -19.82 4.63 18.65
CA LEU A 238 -21.15 4.33 19.17
C LEU A 238 -21.32 2.84 19.49
N ASN A 239 -20.74 1.95 18.67
CA ASN A 239 -20.71 0.52 18.97
C ASN A 239 -20.01 0.21 20.31
N LYS A 240 -18.88 0.85 20.61
CA LYS A 240 -18.18 0.69 21.91
C LYS A 240 -19.09 1.09 23.08
N LEU A 241 -19.94 2.09 22.89
CA LEU A 241 -20.86 2.58 23.91
C LEU A 241 -22.14 1.72 24.03
N LEU A 242 -22.52 0.98 22.99
CA LEU A 242 -23.67 0.07 23.05
C LEU A 242 -23.35 -1.29 23.66
N TYR A 243 -22.08 -1.72 23.71
CA TYR A 243 -21.70 -2.96 24.40
C TYR A 243 -22.07 -2.96 25.89
N SER A 244 -22.37 -1.80 26.49
CA SER A 244 -22.85 -1.68 27.87
C SER A 244 -24.38 -1.61 28.03
N SER A 245 -25.16 -1.64 26.93
CA SER A 245 -26.63 -1.50 26.93
C SER A 245 -27.34 -2.72 26.31
N ILE A 246 -28.13 -3.42 27.12
CA ILE A 246 -28.75 -4.73 26.81
C ILE A 246 -30.07 -4.60 26.02
N LEU A 247 -30.60 -3.39 25.79
CA LEU A 247 -31.97 -3.27 25.25
C LEU A 247 -32.04 -3.63 23.75
N PRO A 248 -32.89 -4.58 23.29
CA PRO A 248 -32.70 -5.26 22.01
C PRO A 248 -33.52 -4.71 20.83
N LEU A 249 -34.40 -3.73 21.04
CA LEU A 249 -35.57 -3.56 20.16
C LEU A 249 -35.80 -2.15 19.57
N VAL A 250 -34.86 -1.21 19.73
CA VAL A 250 -35.00 0.13 19.14
C VAL A 250 -34.15 0.22 17.89
N THR A 251 -34.78 0.53 16.75
CA THR A 251 -34.12 0.72 15.44
C THR A 251 -33.26 1.98 15.42
N SER A 252 -33.68 3.04 16.14
CA SER A 252 -32.90 4.24 16.36
C SER A 252 -31.96 4.09 17.57
N VAL A 253 -30.73 4.56 17.43
CA VAL A 253 -29.76 4.51 18.52
C VAL A 253 -30.13 5.55 19.58
N GLN A 254 -30.58 5.07 20.74
CA GLN A 254 -30.71 5.88 21.95
C GLN A 254 -29.55 5.54 22.90
N LEU A 255 -28.73 6.55 23.22
CA LEU A 255 -27.64 6.42 24.18
C LEU A 255 -27.97 7.22 25.44
N ASP A 256 -27.64 6.64 26.59
CA ASP A 256 -27.75 7.32 27.88
C ASP A 256 -26.84 8.57 27.87
N PRO A 257 -27.40 9.78 28.08
CA PRO A 257 -26.60 11.00 28.13
C PRO A 257 -25.48 10.96 29.18
N ALA A 258 -25.63 10.18 30.25
CA ALA A 258 -24.56 9.98 31.24
C ALA A 258 -23.36 9.21 30.66
N VAL A 259 -23.61 8.19 29.84
CA VAL A 259 -22.57 7.43 29.14
C VAL A 259 -21.84 8.32 28.13
N LEU A 260 -22.59 9.16 27.41
CA LEU A 260 -22.02 10.15 26.50
C LEU A 260 -21.16 11.18 27.25
N ALA A 261 -21.64 11.69 28.40
CA ALA A 261 -20.89 12.63 29.24
C ALA A 261 -19.62 12.00 29.82
N GLN A 262 -19.65 10.72 30.18
CA GLN A 262 -18.45 10.01 30.64
C GLN A 262 -17.39 9.86 29.54
N ARG A 263 -17.82 9.61 28.30
CA ARG A 263 -16.90 9.46 27.15
C ARG A 263 -16.30 10.80 26.70
N TRP A 264 -17.08 11.88 26.76
CA TRP A 264 -16.66 13.23 26.33
C TRP A 264 -16.88 14.30 27.42
N PRO A 265 -16.20 14.23 28.59
CA PRO A 265 -16.58 14.98 29.79
C PRO A 265 -16.35 16.50 29.76
N ARG A 266 -15.57 17.01 28.81
CA ARG A 266 -15.18 18.43 28.73
C ARG A 266 -15.49 19.06 27.37
N GLY A 267 -16.44 18.47 26.65
CA GLY A 267 -16.74 18.81 25.26
C GLY A 267 -16.36 17.69 24.31
N ALA A 268 -16.94 17.72 23.11
CA ALA A 268 -16.67 16.77 22.06
C ALA A 268 -15.98 17.48 20.88
N PRO A 269 -14.95 16.86 20.29
CA PRO A 269 -14.34 17.41 19.09
C PRO A 269 -15.35 17.47 17.94
N ALA A 270 -15.15 18.36 16.97
CA ALA A 270 -16.10 18.61 15.89
C ALA A 270 -16.45 17.36 15.06
N TRP A 271 -15.53 16.38 15.01
CA TRP A 271 -15.71 15.10 14.31
C TRP A 271 -16.48 14.04 15.13
N ALA A 272 -16.76 14.29 16.41
CA ALA A 272 -17.45 13.33 17.25
C ALA A 272 -18.93 13.20 16.85
N PRO A 273 -19.56 12.02 17.03
CA PRO A 273 -20.96 11.80 16.73
C PRO A 273 -21.92 12.50 17.71
N VAL A 274 -21.40 13.26 18.68
CA VAL A 274 -22.19 13.97 19.69
C VAL A 274 -21.92 15.46 19.65
N VAL A 275 -22.89 16.26 20.08
CA VAL A 275 -22.76 17.70 20.25
C VAL A 275 -22.94 18.06 21.72
N TRP A 276 -22.14 19.03 22.19
CA TRP A 276 -22.27 19.63 23.50
C TRP A 276 -22.94 20.99 23.39
N SER A 277 -23.87 21.27 24.30
CA SER A 277 -24.51 22.60 24.40
C SER A 277 -23.68 23.61 25.20
N GLY A 278 -22.49 23.23 25.68
CA GLY A 278 -21.55 24.10 26.40
C GLY A 278 -21.47 23.85 27.91
N PRO A 279 -20.57 24.55 28.63
CA PRO A 279 -20.42 24.42 30.08
C PRO A 279 -21.71 24.83 30.82
N GLY A 280 -22.31 23.92 31.58
CA GLY A 280 -23.59 24.15 32.29
C GLY A 280 -24.85 23.97 31.42
N GLY A 281 -24.69 23.57 30.15
CA GLY A 281 -25.79 23.20 29.27
C GLY A 281 -26.34 21.79 29.52
N PRO A 282 -27.41 21.38 28.81
CA PRO A 282 -27.93 20.02 28.84
C PRO A 282 -26.84 18.98 28.48
N PRO A 283 -27.01 17.72 28.92
CA PRO A 283 -26.03 16.67 28.68
C PRO A 283 -25.83 16.44 27.16
N PRO A 284 -24.68 15.90 26.74
CA PRO A 284 -24.36 15.71 25.33
C PRO A 284 -25.43 14.88 24.63
N VAL A 285 -25.79 15.31 23.42
CA VAL A 285 -26.81 14.67 22.60
C VAL A 285 -26.18 14.07 21.36
N LEU A 286 -26.69 12.90 20.95
CA LEU A 286 -26.31 12.26 19.70
C LEU A 286 -26.71 13.15 18.51
N ARG A 287 -25.77 13.45 17.63
CA ARG A 287 -26.01 14.13 16.36
C ARG A 287 -26.55 13.13 15.34
N PRO A 288 -27.23 13.58 14.27
CA PRO A 288 -27.40 12.74 13.10
C PRO A 288 -26.03 12.29 12.57
N ASP A 289 -26.02 11.25 11.75
CA ASP A 289 -24.83 10.84 11.03
C ASP A 289 -24.31 12.00 10.13
N PRO A 290 -23.08 11.91 9.61
CA PRO A 290 -22.52 12.98 8.81
C PRO A 290 -23.31 13.34 7.54
N PHE A 291 -24.25 12.51 7.12
CA PHE A 291 -25.13 12.75 5.97
C PHE A 291 -26.50 13.32 6.36
N GLY A 292 -26.78 13.44 7.66
CA GLY A 292 -28.02 14.01 8.18
C GLY A 292 -29.06 12.98 8.62
N TYR A 293 -28.76 11.68 8.53
CA TYR A 293 -29.69 10.60 8.91
C TYR A 293 -29.54 10.21 10.39
N ALA A 294 -30.60 9.75 11.01
CA ALA A 294 -30.52 9.12 12.33
C ALA A 294 -29.65 7.85 12.30
N TRP A 295 -28.77 7.68 13.29
CA TRP A 295 -28.01 6.43 13.47
C TRP A 295 -28.96 5.26 13.74
N GLN A 296 -28.70 4.12 13.09
CA GLN A 296 -29.54 2.94 13.20
C GLN A 296 -28.80 1.78 13.87
N ARG A 297 -29.54 0.94 14.61
CA ARG A 297 -29.02 -0.32 15.15
C ARG A 297 -29.54 -1.49 14.33
N VAL A 298 -28.64 -2.18 13.62
CA VAL A 298 -28.96 -3.35 12.77
C VAL A 298 -28.02 -4.49 13.13
N GLY A 299 -28.56 -5.68 13.39
CA GLY A 299 -27.76 -6.85 13.76
C GLY A 299 -26.90 -6.64 15.02
N GLY A 300 -27.37 -5.81 15.95
CA GLY A 300 -26.62 -5.45 17.16
C GLY A 300 -25.54 -4.37 16.97
N GLN A 301 -25.30 -3.89 15.74
CA GLN A 301 -24.31 -2.87 15.44
C GLN A 301 -24.94 -1.53 15.08
N VAL A 302 -24.29 -0.43 15.46
CA VAL A 302 -24.59 0.92 15.00
C VAL A 302 -24.03 1.14 13.61
N ILE A 303 -24.91 1.56 12.70
CA ILE A 303 -24.58 1.89 11.32
C ILE A 303 -25.05 3.30 10.97
N SER A 304 -24.38 3.92 10.00
CA SER A 304 -24.77 5.19 9.38
C SER A 304 -25.55 4.88 8.10
N PRO A 305 -26.85 5.19 8.03
CA PRO A 305 -27.63 5.02 6.80
C PRO A 305 -26.99 5.76 5.61
N GLY A 306 -26.53 6.99 5.80
CA GLY A 306 -25.91 7.76 4.71
C GLY A 306 -24.64 7.11 4.15
N ARG A 307 -23.81 6.50 5.01
CA ARG A 307 -22.64 5.72 4.57
C ARG A 307 -23.05 4.50 3.77
N GLU A 308 -24.05 3.75 4.23
CA GLU A 308 -24.53 2.54 3.52
C GLU A 308 -25.17 2.90 2.17
N GLN A 309 -25.93 3.99 2.09
CA GLN A 309 -26.47 4.51 0.82
C GLN A 309 -25.35 4.84 -0.17
N ARG A 310 -24.31 5.55 0.28
CA ARG A 310 -23.17 5.90 -0.59
C ARG A 310 -22.39 4.66 -1.04
N ARG A 311 -22.14 3.72 -0.14
CA ARG A 311 -21.50 2.44 -0.46
C ARG A 311 -22.32 1.64 -1.47
N PHE A 312 -23.65 1.64 -1.32
CA PHE A 312 -24.55 0.99 -2.26
C PHE A 312 -24.42 1.59 -3.66
N LEU A 313 -24.33 2.92 -3.80
CA LEU A 313 -24.12 3.58 -5.08
C LEU A 313 -22.79 3.19 -5.74
N VAL A 314 -21.72 3.03 -4.96
CA VAL A 314 -20.42 2.57 -5.46
C VAL A 314 -20.49 1.13 -5.96
N ILE A 315 -21.11 0.24 -5.19
CA ILE A 315 -21.21 -1.20 -5.54
C ILE A 315 -22.13 -1.41 -6.75
N SER A 316 -23.21 -0.64 -6.87
CA SER A 316 -24.17 -0.74 -7.97
C SER A 316 -23.73 -0.05 -9.26
N GLN A 317 -22.63 0.72 -9.24
CA GLN A 317 -22.15 1.47 -10.42
C GLN A 317 -21.83 0.54 -11.60
N GLY A 318 -21.24 -0.63 -11.34
CA GLY A 318 -20.93 -1.60 -12.39
C GLY A 318 -22.18 -2.10 -13.12
N GLN A 319 -23.24 -2.44 -12.37
CA GLN A 319 -24.52 -2.86 -12.94
C GLN A 319 -25.20 -1.71 -13.70
N ARG A 320 -25.13 -0.48 -13.19
CA ARG A 320 -25.69 0.70 -13.87
C ARG A 320 -25.02 0.95 -15.23
N LEU A 321 -23.68 0.85 -15.30
CA LEU A 321 -22.94 0.96 -16.56
C LEU A 321 -23.24 -0.20 -17.52
N ALA A 322 -23.41 -1.42 -17.00
CA ALA A 322 -23.83 -2.56 -17.82
C ALA A 322 -25.24 -2.35 -18.39
N LEU A 323 -26.16 -1.82 -17.60
CA LEU A 323 -27.52 -1.49 -18.04
C LEU A 323 -27.52 -0.35 -19.06
N GLU A 324 -26.67 0.67 -18.90
CA GLU A 324 -26.50 1.73 -19.88
C GLU A 324 -26.09 1.17 -21.24
N ALA A 325 -25.07 0.32 -21.25
CA ALA A 325 -24.57 -0.30 -22.48
C ALA A 325 -25.63 -1.20 -23.14
N GLU A 326 -26.42 -1.92 -22.34
CA GLU A 326 -27.48 -2.80 -22.86
C GLU A 326 -28.70 -2.01 -23.33
N ALA A 327 -29.07 -0.94 -22.62
CA ALA A 327 -30.12 -0.01 -23.03
C ALA A 327 -29.80 0.66 -24.37
N ALA A 328 -28.54 1.03 -24.59
CA ALA A 328 -28.08 1.57 -25.87
C ALA A 328 -28.25 0.57 -27.04
N LYS A 329 -28.00 -0.73 -26.80
CA LYS A 329 -28.22 -1.78 -27.82
C LYS A 329 -29.71 -2.02 -28.10
N ARG A 330 -30.54 -1.97 -27.05
CA ARG A 330 -31.98 -2.24 -27.13
C ARG A 330 -32.79 -1.01 -27.54
N GLY A 331 -32.17 0.17 -27.56
CA GLY A 331 -32.82 1.44 -27.88
C GLY A 331 -33.75 1.97 -26.80
N ARG A 332 -33.74 1.39 -25.59
CA ARG A 332 -34.54 1.84 -24.44
C ARG A 332 -33.97 1.35 -23.11
N PRO A 333 -34.22 2.04 -21.98
CA PRO A 333 -33.93 1.52 -20.63
C PRO A 333 -34.89 0.39 -20.22
N PRO A 334 -34.54 -0.40 -19.18
CA PRO A 334 -35.45 -1.38 -18.60
C PRO A 334 -36.58 -0.66 -17.84
N LEU A 335 -37.76 -1.29 -17.78
CA LEU A 335 -38.94 -0.75 -17.10
C LEU A 335 -38.87 -0.91 -15.57
N ASP A 336 -38.25 -2.00 -15.12
CA ASP A 336 -38.16 -2.36 -13.70
C ASP A 336 -36.96 -3.28 -13.42
N SER A 337 -36.81 -3.67 -12.15
CA SER A 337 -35.74 -4.56 -11.70
C SER A 337 -35.85 -5.98 -12.27
N ASP A 338 -37.06 -6.45 -12.58
CA ASP A 338 -37.30 -7.78 -13.13
C ASP A 338 -36.87 -7.85 -14.60
N GLU A 339 -37.15 -6.80 -15.37
CA GLU A 339 -36.66 -6.66 -16.74
C GLU A 339 -35.13 -6.51 -16.78
N ALA A 340 -34.54 -5.72 -15.88
CA ALA A 340 -33.08 -5.63 -15.75
C ALA A 340 -32.45 -7.02 -15.46
N ALA A 341 -33.07 -7.82 -14.58
CA ALA A 341 -32.65 -9.19 -14.32
C ALA A 341 -32.82 -10.10 -15.55
N ALA A 342 -33.89 -9.95 -16.32
CA ALA A 342 -34.11 -10.67 -17.57
C ALA A 342 -33.09 -10.31 -18.66
N TRP A 343 -32.46 -9.12 -18.59
CA TRP A 343 -31.33 -8.74 -19.43
C TRP A 343 -29.99 -9.33 -18.94
N GLY A 344 -30.00 -10.12 -17.86
CA GLY A 344 -28.82 -10.71 -17.26
C GLY A 344 -28.06 -9.76 -16.32
N ILE A 345 -28.67 -8.64 -15.93
CA ILE A 345 -28.04 -7.63 -15.07
C ILE A 345 -28.92 -7.41 -13.82
N PRO A 346 -28.86 -8.34 -12.84
CA PRO A 346 -29.65 -8.21 -11.63
C PRO A 346 -29.18 -7.00 -10.80
N LEU A 347 -30.12 -6.13 -10.43
CA LEU A 347 -29.85 -5.00 -9.55
C LEU A 347 -29.95 -5.44 -8.08
N PRO A 348 -28.98 -5.07 -7.21
CA PRO A 348 -29.06 -5.38 -5.79
C PRO A 348 -30.24 -4.62 -5.14
N GLN A 349 -30.84 -5.19 -4.09
CA GLN A 349 -31.90 -4.50 -3.35
C GLN A 349 -31.31 -3.35 -2.51
N PRO A 350 -31.78 -2.10 -2.65
CA PRO A 350 -31.32 -1.01 -1.81
C PRO A 350 -31.74 -1.22 -0.35
N GLY A 351 -30.85 -0.90 0.59
CA GLY A 351 -31.15 -0.92 2.03
C GLY A 351 -31.93 0.33 2.47
N HIS A 352 -32.17 0.49 3.78
CA HIS A 352 -32.59 1.77 4.39
C HIS A 352 -33.77 2.50 3.75
N GLY A 353 -34.74 1.77 3.21
CA GLY A 353 -35.92 2.36 2.56
C GLY A 353 -35.68 2.95 1.17
N GLY A 354 -34.52 2.68 0.55
CA GLY A 354 -34.26 3.06 -0.83
C GLY A 354 -35.05 2.21 -1.82
N THR A 355 -35.47 2.82 -2.92
CA THR A 355 -36.21 2.14 -3.99
C THR A 355 -35.60 2.45 -5.35
N TRP A 356 -35.45 1.44 -6.21
CA TRP A 356 -35.03 1.68 -7.58
C TRP A 356 -36.11 2.45 -8.35
N SER A 357 -35.67 3.46 -9.06
CA SER A 357 -36.45 4.35 -9.90
C SER A 357 -35.98 4.21 -11.34
N PHE A 358 -36.91 3.89 -12.24
CA PHE A 358 -36.65 3.70 -13.67
C PHE A 358 -37.22 4.86 -14.51
N ALA A 359 -37.51 5.99 -13.88
CA ALA A 359 -38.07 7.17 -14.55
C ALA A 359 -37.07 7.86 -15.50
N GLY A 360 -35.76 7.70 -15.26
CA GLY A 360 -34.70 8.26 -16.07
C GLY A 360 -34.15 7.30 -17.13
N ASN A 361 -33.19 7.78 -17.93
CA ASN A 361 -32.47 6.96 -18.90
C ASN A 361 -31.60 5.87 -18.24
N LEU A 362 -31.22 6.09 -16.99
CA LEU A 362 -30.53 5.12 -16.16
C LEU A 362 -31.32 4.92 -14.87
N PRO A 363 -31.39 3.69 -14.35
CA PRO A 363 -31.99 3.47 -13.06
C PRO A 363 -31.20 4.20 -11.98
N GLU A 364 -31.93 4.90 -11.12
CA GLU A 364 -31.43 5.61 -9.96
C GLU A 364 -32.09 5.05 -8.71
N VAL A 365 -31.50 5.31 -7.54
CA VAL A 365 -32.13 4.91 -6.28
C VAL A 365 -32.70 6.17 -5.65
N ASP A 366 -34.01 6.16 -5.45
CA ASP A 366 -34.69 7.15 -4.65
C ASP A 366 -34.49 6.78 -3.17
N TRP A 367 -33.79 7.65 -2.44
CA TRP A 367 -33.56 7.49 -1.01
C TRP A 367 -34.53 8.38 -0.22
N PRO A 368 -34.94 7.98 1.00
CA PRO A 368 -35.63 8.88 1.92
C PRO A 368 -34.79 10.14 2.17
N GLU A 369 -35.42 11.31 2.25
CA GLU A 369 -34.71 12.53 2.62
C GLU A 369 -34.17 12.44 4.07
N PRO A 370 -32.96 12.98 4.35
CA PRO A 370 -32.41 12.98 5.70
C PRO A 370 -33.25 13.85 6.64
N GLU A 371 -33.38 13.45 7.91
CA GLU A 371 -34.20 14.20 8.87
C GLU A 371 -33.58 15.56 9.25
N GLN A 372 -32.27 15.70 9.05
CA GLN A 372 -31.50 16.91 9.36
C GLN A 372 -30.53 17.24 8.23
N GLN A 373 -30.03 18.48 8.22
CA GLN A 373 -28.99 18.85 7.28
C GLN A 373 -27.69 18.05 7.52
N PRO A 374 -27.00 17.65 6.44
CA PRO A 374 -25.67 17.06 6.55
C PRO A 374 -24.72 17.98 7.34
N TRP A 375 -23.73 17.41 8.01
CA TRP A 375 -22.79 18.20 8.82
C TRP A 375 -22.08 19.27 7.96
N PRO A 376 -21.91 20.50 8.46
CA PRO A 376 -21.10 21.50 7.77
C PRO A 376 -19.63 21.06 7.80
N LEU A 377 -19.00 20.98 6.63
CA LEU A 377 -17.58 20.64 6.49
C LEU A 377 -16.70 21.85 6.14
N ARG A 378 -17.31 22.99 5.80
CA ARG A 378 -16.65 24.23 5.39
C ARG A 378 -16.97 25.36 6.34
#